data_AF-A0A6C0CEX7-F1
#
_entry.id   AF-A0A6C0CEX7-F1
#
_cell.length_a   1.000
_cell.length_b   1.000
_cell.length_c   1.000
_cell.angle_alpha   90.00
_cell.angle_beta   90.00
_cell.angle_gamma   90.00
#
_symmetry.space_group_name_H-M   'P 1'
#
loop_
_entity.id
_entity.type
_entity.pdbx_description
1 polymer ?
#
loop_
_entity_poly.entity_id
_entity_poly.type
_entity_poly.pdbx_seq_one_letter_code
_entity_poly.pdbx_strand_id
1 'polypeptide(L)'
;MDEHYLSYNIVIKDNKTFYQDKQVKKHNWHLKLSELGWDKLHKQWIRKLNRLHNPYPNNSLFGSLECGDDGDCLFHCISYALNTKCEEFYDSSDIRKLVAESLTREQFDNIISCYRCMKDLDDFDESWDPYEIDTLEKFKEEICKTGHSYWGDHLLLQLIMDVFNINIYILSQNEILDVYEPYILGNIYDMNKNTIFLIHENNLHFKLLGHFDDIMMIYFNNNNIPLEMKKMFNLK
;
A
#
# COMPACT_ATOMS: atom_id res chain seq x y z
N MET A 1 20.36 23.38 -6.40
CA MET A 1 19.44 22.38 -6.97
C MET A 1 19.78 21.11 -6.26
N ASP A 2 18.86 20.64 -5.44
CA ASP A 2 19.13 19.55 -4.53
C ASP A 2 19.02 18.24 -5.30
N GLU A 3 20.07 17.44 -5.26
CA GLU A 3 20.13 16.11 -5.84
C GLU A 3 19.80 15.09 -4.75
N HIS A 4 18.79 14.26 -4.99
CA HIS A 4 18.45 13.16 -4.09
C HIS A 4 18.85 11.85 -4.75
N TYR A 5 19.90 11.22 -4.21
CA TYR A 5 20.35 9.90 -4.67
C TYR A 5 19.43 8.82 -4.09
N LEU A 6 18.89 7.96 -4.96
CA LEU A 6 18.13 6.76 -4.59
C LEU A 6 19.04 5.52 -4.60
N SER A 7 20.06 5.53 -5.46
CA SER A 7 21.16 4.56 -5.49
C SER A 7 22.41 5.23 -6.06
N TYR A 8 23.50 4.47 -6.21
CA TYR A 8 24.71 4.94 -6.89
C TYR A 8 24.44 5.39 -8.34
N ASN A 9 23.50 4.72 -9.03
CA ASN A 9 23.19 5.00 -10.43
C ASN A 9 21.97 5.92 -10.62
N ILE A 10 21.13 6.08 -9.59
CA ILE A 10 19.82 6.71 -9.73
C ILE A 10 19.71 7.94 -8.83
N VAL A 11 19.40 9.07 -9.46
CA VAL A 11 19.26 10.36 -8.79
C VAL A 11 17.98 11.07 -9.25
N ILE A 12 17.29 11.73 -8.32
CA ILE A 12 16.24 12.70 -8.61
C ILE A 12 16.87 14.09 -8.60
N LYS A 13 16.68 14.82 -9.70
CA LYS A 13 17.11 16.20 -9.88
C LYS A 13 16.03 16.95 -10.66
N ASP A 14 15.65 18.13 -10.18
CA ASP A 14 14.61 18.95 -10.83
C ASP A 14 13.30 18.19 -11.10
N ASN A 15 12.85 17.40 -10.12
CA ASN A 15 11.67 16.52 -10.21
C ASN A 15 11.69 15.53 -11.38
N LYS A 16 12.89 15.09 -11.78
CA LYS A 16 13.10 14.08 -12.81
C LYS A 16 14.09 13.04 -12.32
N THR A 17 13.82 11.78 -12.63
CA THR A 17 14.72 10.69 -12.35
C THR A 17 15.76 10.54 -13.47
N PHE A 18 17.02 10.36 -13.09
CA PHE A 18 18.13 10.08 -13.99
C PHE A 18 18.80 8.76 -13.61
N TYR A 19 19.23 8.00 -14.62
CA TYR A 19 20.05 6.82 -14.49
C TYR A 19 21.37 7.08 -15.21
N GLN A 20 22.49 7.14 -14.49
CA GLN A 20 23.83 7.45 -15.05
C GLN A 20 23.77 8.68 -15.99
N ASP A 21 23.28 9.81 -15.45
CA ASP A 21 23.09 11.10 -16.14
C ASP A 21 22.05 11.14 -17.28
N LYS A 22 21.41 10.02 -17.61
CA LYS A 22 20.34 9.98 -18.62
C LYS A 22 18.97 10.04 -17.96
N GLN A 23 18.15 11.00 -18.35
CA GLN A 23 16.79 11.11 -17.83
C GLN A 23 16.02 9.82 -18.15
N VAL A 24 15.42 9.23 -17.13
CA VAL A 24 14.50 8.10 -17.24
C VAL A 24 13.20 8.60 -17.90
N LYS A 25 12.67 7.80 -18.82
CA LYS A 25 11.50 8.14 -19.64
C LYS A 25 10.39 7.12 -19.46
N LYS A 26 9.17 7.53 -19.82
CA LYS A 26 7.94 6.70 -19.76
C LYS A 26 8.07 5.33 -20.42
N HIS A 27 8.89 5.18 -21.47
CA HIS A 27 9.07 3.90 -22.17
C HIS A 27 10.12 2.97 -21.54
N ASN A 28 11.00 3.47 -20.65
CA ASN A 28 12.12 2.69 -20.12
C ASN A 28 12.24 2.70 -18.58
N TRP A 29 11.31 3.33 -17.86
CA TRP A 29 11.36 3.41 -16.39
C TRP A 29 11.57 2.04 -15.73
N HIS A 30 10.80 1.03 -16.14
CA HIS A 30 10.87 -0.31 -15.56
C HIS A 30 12.25 -0.98 -15.73
N LEU A 31 12.97 -0.66 -16.81
CA LEU A 31 14.33 -1.19 -17.00
C LEU A 31 15.32 -0.51 -16.07
N LYS A 32 15.13 0.78 -15.80
CA LYS A 32 16.07 1.60 -15.01
C LYS A 32 15.81 1.54 -13.52
N LEU A 33 14.55 1.48 -13.12
CA LEU A 33 14.13 1.46 -11.72
C LEU A 33 14.05 0.04 -11.14
N SER A 34 14.26 -1.01 -11.95
CA SER A 34 14.42 -2.38 -11.46
C SER A 34 15.57 -2.54 -10.46
N GLU A 35 16.62 -1.72 -10.57
CA GLU A 35 17.70 -1.66 -9.57
C GLU A 35 17.20 -1.27 -8.17
N LEU A 36 16.10 -0.51 -8.09
CA LEU A 36 15.45 -0.12 -6.85
C LEU A 36 14.33 -1.09 -6.44
N GLY A 37 14.17 -2.22 -7.14
CA GLY A 37 13.11 -3.21 -6.88
C GLY A 37 11.77 -2.92 -7.56
N TRP A 38 11.69 -1.89 -8.43
CA TRP A 38 10.45 -1.61 -9.16
C TRP A 38 10.25 -2.55 -10.34
N ASP A 39 9.14 -3.29 -10.29
CA ASP A 39 8.70 -4.16 -11.37
C ASP A 39 7.43 -3.66 -12.04
N LYS A 40 7.20 -4.12 -13.27
CA LYS A 40 5.91 -3.92 -13.94
C LYS A 40 4.82 -4.71 -13.22
N LEU A 41 3.62 -4.14 -13.18
CA LEU A 41 2.44 -4.88 -12.73
C LEU A 41 2.20 -6.15 -13.56
N HIS A 42 1.46 -7.09 -12.97
CA HIS A 42 1.00 -8.27 -13.70
C HIS A 42 0.20 -7.86 -14.97
N LYS A 43 0.33 -8.66 -16.04
CA LYS A 43 -0.23 -8.35 -17.37
C LYS A 43 -1.74 -8.07 -17.34
N GLN A 44 -2.48 -8.71 -16.43
CA GLN A 44 -3.92 -8.51 -16.30
C GLN A 44 -4.24 -7.10 -15.77
N TRP A 45 -3.48 -6.63 -14.77
CA TRP A 45 -3.61 -5.25 -14.28
C TRP A 45 -3.19 -4.22 -15.33
N ILE A 46 -2.09 -4.45 -16.03
CA ILE A 46 -1.68 -3.59 -17.16
C ILE A 46 -2.82 -3.46 -18.18
N ARG A 47 -3.44 -4.58 -18.57
CA ARG A 47 -4.56 -4.57 -19.53
C ARG A 47 -5.76 -3.80 -18.99
N LYS A 48 -6.12 -3.99 -17.72
CA LYS A 48 -7.27 -3.31 -17.09
C LYS A 48 -7.03 -1.81 -16.98
N LEU A 49 -5.88 -1.38 -16.46
CA LEU A 49 -5.56 0.03 -16.29
C LEU A 49 -5.42 0.75 -17.63
N ASN A 50 -4.72 0.16 -18.59
CA ASN A 50 -4.55 0.81 -19.89
C ASN A 50 -5.89 0.99 -20.65
N ARG A 51 -6.91 0.14 -20.42
CA ARG A 51 -8.27 0.33 -20.98
C ARG A 51 -8.98 1.55 -20.41
N LEU A 52 -8.61 1.99 -19.21
CA LEU A 52 -9.15 3.19 -18.57
C LEU A 52 -8.43 4.48 -19.03
N HIS A 53 -7.26 4.32 -19.65
CA HIS A 53 -6.49 5.42 -20.23
C HIS A 53 -6.93 5.71 -21.67
N ASN A 54 -6.93 6.98 -22.08
CA ASN A 54 -7.20 7.38 -23.45
C ASN A 54 -6.33 8.61 -23.83
N PRO A 55 -5.39 8.50 -24.80
CA PRO A 55 -5.10 7.35 -25.67
C PRO A 55 -4.21 6.29 -25.01
N TYR A 56 -4.43 5.01 -25.34
CA TYR A 56 -3.73 3.87 -24.75
C TYR A 56 -2.19 4.06 -24.73
N PRO A 57 -1.52 3.95 -23.57
CA PRO A 57 -0.08 4.12 -23.49
C PRO A 57 0.65 2.90 -24.05
N ASN A 58 1.72 3.12 -24.81
CA ASN A 58 2.56 2.04 -25.35
C ASN A 58 3.30 1.24 -24.27
N ASN A 59 3.54 1.85 -23.10
CA ASN A 59 4.14 1.22 -21.94
C ASN A 59 3.33 1.59 -20.70
N SER A 60 3.01 0.60 -19.86
CA SER A 60 2.37 0.89 -18.58
C SER A 60 3.28 1.76 -17.72
N LEU A 61 2.70 2.76 -17.06
CA LEU A 61 3.39 3.64 -16.12
C LEU A 61 3.28 3.15 -14.68
N PHE A 62 2.53 2.07 -14.44
CA PHE A 62 2.37 1.51 -13.11
C PHE A 62 3.40 0.44 -12.82
N GLY A 63 3.92 0.49 -11.60
CA GLY A 63 4.84 -0.51 -11.06
C GLY A 63 4.44 -0.97 -9.66
N SER A 64 5.00 -2.10 -9.26
CA SER A 64 4.91 -2.63 -7.91
C SER A 64 6.30 -2.64 -7.28
N LEU A 65 6.36 -2.34 -5.99
CA LEU A 65 7.56 -2.44 -5.18
C LEU A 65 7.31 -3.44 -4.05
N GLU A 66 8.25 -4.35 -3.89
CA GLU A 66 8.33 -5.26 -2.74
C GLU A 66 8.91 -4.50 -1.55
N CYS A 67 8.16 -4.40 -0.45
CA CYS A 67 8.56 -3.63 0.72
C CYS A 67 9.01 -4.50 1.90
N GLY A 68 8.97 -5.83 1.77
CA GLY A 68 9.46 -6.77 2.77
C GLY A 68 8.57 -8.01 2.86
N ASP A 69 9.17 -9.18 3.10
CA ASP A 69 8.50 -10.50 3.10
C ASP A 69 8.48 -11.17 4.48
N ASP A 70 8.71 -10.40 5.54
CA ASP A 70 8.83 -10.86 6.93
C ASP A 70 7.49 -11.05 7.65
N GLY A 71 6.36 -10.78 6.99
CA GLY A 71 5.02 -10.76 7.59
C GLY A 71 4.55 -9.36 8.00
N ASP A 72 5.41 -8.34 7.88
CA ASP A 72 5.08 -6.93 8.12
C ASP A 72 4.82 -6.14 6.82
N CYS A 73 4.66 -6.85 5.68
CA CYS A 73 4.59 -6.27 4.34
C CYS A 73 3.62 -5.08 4.21
N LEU A 74 2.44 -5.15 4.86
CA LEU A 74 1.49 -4.04 4.90
C LEU A 74 2.12 -2.80 5.53
N PHE A 75 2.67 -2.93 6.73
CA PHE A 75 3.24 -1.83 7.49
C PHE A 75 4.47 -1.25 6.82
N HIS A 76 5.30 -2.10 6.18
CA HIS A 76 6.42 -1.65 5.35
C HIS A 76 5.95 -0.82 4.16
N CYS A 77 4.87 -1.21 3.47
CA CYS A 77 4.31 -0.41 2.38
C CYS A 77 3.83 0.97 2.87
N ILE A 78 3.18 1.02 4.03
CA ILE A 78 2.68 2.27 4.62
C ILE A 78 3.82 3.16 5.07
N SER A 79 4.80 2.63 5.81
CA SER A 79 5.97 3.39 6.28
C SER A 79 6.77 3.96 5.10
N TYR A 80 7.03 3.13 4.07
CA TYR A 80 7.73 3.56 2.87
C TYR A 80 7.02 4.71 2.16
N ALA A 81 5.68 4.64 2.03
CA ALA A 81 4.89 5.70 1.41
C ALA A 81 4.87 6.99 2.22
N LEU A 82 4.69 6.92 3.55
CA LEU A 82 4.67 8.10 4.43
C LEU A 82 6.03 8.81 4.45
N ASN A 83 7.12 8.05 4.47
CA ASN A 83 8.49 8.59 4.48
C ASN A 83 8.87 9.36 3.21
N THR A 84 8.08 9.29 2.13
CA THR A 84 8.32 10.12 0.93
C THR A 84 8.01 11.60 1.10
N LYS A 85 7.27 11.97 2.15
CA LYS A 85 6.83 13.35 2.42
C LYS A 85 7.24 13.88 3.78
N CYS A 86 7.54 13.00 4.73
CA CYS A 86 7.69 13.40 6.12
C CYS A 86 9.10 13.90 6.46
N GLU A 87 9.14 14.87 7.38
CA GLU A 87 10.36 15.25 8.11
C GLU A 87 10.73 14.18 9.15
N GLU A 88 9.73 13.40 9.59
CA GLU A 88 9.87 12.26 10.48
C GLU A 88 9.95 10.95 9.70
N PHE A 89 10.80 10.05 10.16
CA PHE A 89 10.99 8.73 9.58
C PHE A 89 10.22 7.69 10.42
N TYR A 90 9.37 6.90 9.76
CA TYR A 90 8.66 5.78 10.35
C TYR A 90 9.23 4.46 9.85
N ASP A 91 9.41 3.47 10.71
CA ASP A 91 9.52 2.08 10.31
C ASP A 91 8.19 1.31 10.50
N SER A 92 8.14 0.03 10.15
CA SER A 92 6.93 -0.79 10.31
C SER A 92 6.45 -0.89 11.76
N SER A 93 7.37 -0.89 12.73
CA SER A 93 7.06 -0.98 14.15
C SER A 93 6.44 0.33 14.66
N ASP A 94 6.90 1.47 14.16
CA ASP A 94 6.30 2.77 14.45
C ASP A 94 4.84 2.83 13.99
N ILE A 95 4.56 2.35 12.76
CA ILE A 95 3.18 2.30 12.24
C ILE A 95 2.30 1.43 13.15
N ARG A 96 2.74 0.23 13.50
CA ARG A 96 2.01 -0.69 14.40
C ARG A 96 1.71 -0.02 15.74
N LYS A 97 2.72 0.60 16.34
CA LYS A 97 2.61 1.25 17.65
C LYS A 97 1.64 2.43 17.63
N LEU A 98 1.73 3.32 16.64
CA LEU A 98 0.83 4.46 16.52
C LEU A 98 -0.63 4.00 16.34
N VAL A 99 -0.84 2.95 15.55
CA VAL A 99 -2.17 2.36 15.39
C VAL A 99 -2.68 1.76 16.69
N ALA A 100 -1.87 0.95 17.37
CA ALA A 100 -2.23 0.36 18.66
C ALA A 100 -2.56 1.43 19.71
N GLU A 101 -1.75 2.49 19.82
CA GLU A 101 -1.96 3.55 20.81
C GLU A 101 -3.22 4.40 20.52
N SER A 102 -3.63 4.50 19.25
CA SER A 102 -4.82 5.24 18.84
C SER A 102 -6.14 4.52 19.13
N LEU A 103 -6.11 3.21 19.40
CA LEU A 103 -7.30 2.39 19.57
C LEU A 103 -8.15 2.82 20.78
N THR A 104 -9.42 3.10 20.49
CA THR A 104 -10.46 3.29 21.49
C THR A 104 -11.03 1.95 21.97
N ARG A 105 -11.69 1.98 23.13
CA ARG A 105 -12.37 0.79 23.67
C ARG A 105 -13.47 0.28 22.72
N GLU A 106 -14.23 1.19 22.12
CA GLU A 106 -15.29 0.86 21.17
C GLU A 106 -14.75 0.18 19.91
N GLN A 107 -13.67 0.71 19.32
CA GLN A 107 -13.01 0.08 18.17
C GLN A 107 -12.52 -1.33 18.51
N PHE A 108 -11.90 -1.51 19.67
CA PHE A 108 -11.50 -2.84 20.14
C PHE A 108 -12.70 -3.78 20.27
N ASP A 109 -13.75 -3.38 20.97
CA ASP A 109 -14.92 -4.24 21.21
C ASP A 109 -15.59 -4.65 19.87
N ASN A 110 -15.61 -3.75 18.88
CA ASN A 110 -16.11 -4.05 17.53
C ASN A 110 -15.20 -5.03 16.77
N ILE A 111 -13.91 -4.73 16.70
CA ILE A 111 -12.93 -5.51 15.94
C ILE A 111 -12.79 -6.93 16.51
N ILE A 112 -12.66 -7.06 17.83
CA ILE A 112 -12.50 -8.38 18.44
C ILE A 112 -13.75 -9.24 18.27
N SER A 113 -14.93 -8.62 18.24
CA SER A 113 -16.17 -9.33 17.94
C SER A 113 -16.21 -9.85 16.51
N CYS A 114 -15.74 -9.05 15.53
CA CYS A 114 -15.58 -9.50 14.15
C CYS A 114 -14.61 -10.69 14.07
N TYR A 115 -13.47 -10.65 14.75
CA TYR A 115 -12.50 -11.76 14.74
C TYR A 115 -13.02 -13.03 15.38
N ARG A 116 -13.79 -12.94 16.46
CA ARG A 116 -14.46 -14.11 17.05
C ARG A 116 -15.45 -14.74 16.07
N CYS A 117 -16.24 -13.93 15.36
CA CYS A 117 -17.13 -14.42 14.30
C CYS A 117 -16.35 -15.08 13.16
N MET A 118 -15.24 -14.49 12.71
CA MET A 118 -14.37 -15.08 11.68
C MET A 118 -13.79 -16.42 12.17
N LYS A 119 -13.38 -16.50 13.43
CA LYS A 119 -12.89 -17.73 14.05
C LYS A 119 -13.96 -18.82 14.10
N ASP A 120 -15.19 -18.48 14.45
CA ASP A 120 -16.33 -19.41 14.48
C ASP A 120 -16.67 -19.96 13.08
N LEU A 121 -16.29 -19.23 12.02
CA LEU A 121 -16.49 -19.58 10.61
C LEU A 121 -15.29 -20.27 9.96
N ASP A 122 -14.19 -20.51 10.71
CA ASP A 122 -12.92 -21.02 10.17
C ASP A 122 -12.30 -20.11 9.09
N ASP A 123 -12.47 -18.80 9.26
CA ASP A 123 -12.04 -17.73 8.34
C ASP A 123 -11.10 -16.72 9.06
N PHE A 124 -10.38 -17.20 10.08
CA PHE A 124 -9.43 -16.41 10.86
C PHE A 124 -8.05 -17.09 10.86
N ASP A 125 -7.21 -16.67 9.92
CA ASP A 125 -5.91 -17.29 9.60
C ASP A 125 -4.73 -16.76 10.43
N GLU A 126 -4.98 -15.88 11.40
CA GLU A 126 -3.93 -15.34 12.26
C GLU A 126 -3.44 -16.36 13.31
N SER A 127 -2.22 -16.16 13.81
CA SER A 127 -1.54 -17.11 14.69
C SER A 127 -2.07 -17.16 16.13
N TRP A 128 -2.96 -16.25 16.51
CA TRP A 128 -3.50 -16.08 17.86
C TRP A 128 -5.00 -16.40 17.92
N ASP A 129 -5.56 -16.53 19.13
CA ASP A 129 -6.98 -16.81 19.32
C ASP A 129 -7.72 -15.54 19.80
N PRO A 130 -8.72 -15.02 19.05
CA PRO A 130 -9.48 -13.84 19.46
C PRO A 130 -10.36 -14.04 20.69
N TYR A 131 -10.57 -15.28 21.14
CA TYR A 131 -11.19 -15.57 22.43
C TYR A 131 -10.23 -15.40 23.62
N GLU A 132 -8.91 -15.44 23.40
CA GLU A 132 -7.90 -15.21 24.45
C GLU A 132 -7.60 -13.72 24.69
N ILE A 133 -7.98 -12.87 23.74
CA ILE A 133 -7.85 -11.40 23.81
C ILE A 133 -9.12 -10.80 24.45
N ASP A 134 -9.07 -10.59 25.76
CA ASP A 134 -10.19 -10.10 26.59
C ASP A 134 -10.07 -8.62 26.99
N THR A 135 -8.93 -7.99 26.70
CA THR A 135 -8.66 -6.59 27.03
C THR A 135 -8.08 -5.83 25.84
N LEU A 136 -8.37 -4.53 25.80
CA LEU A 136 -7.79 -3.60 24.83
C LEU A 136 -6.25 -3.65 24.84
N GLU A 137 -5.66 -3.77 26.03
CA GLU A 137 -4.20 -3.76 26.20
C GLU A 137 -3.55 -5.00 25.59
N LYS A 138 -4.13 -6.19 25.78
CA LYS A 138 -3.69 -7.40 25.08
C LYS A 138 -3.80 -7.27 23.56
N PHE A 139 -4.87 -6.62 23.07
CA PHE A 139 -5.02 -6.43 21.63
C PHE A 139 -3.97 -5.48 21.06
N LYS A 140 -3.64 -4.40 21.80
CA LYS A 140 -2.53 -3.49 21.44
C LYS A 140 -1.20 -4.23 21.41
N GLU A 141 -0.94 -5.09 22.39
CA GLU A 141 0.26 -5.93 22.40
C GLU A 141 0.31 -6.82 21.16
N GLU A 142 -0.80 -7.42 20.75
CA GLU A 142 -0.89 -8.26 19.55
C GLU A 142 -0.60 -7.48 18.26
N ILE A 143 -1.17 -6.28 18.11
CA ILE A 143 -0.90 -5.41 16.95
C ILE A 143 0.57 -5.01 16.88
N CYS A 144 1.21 -4.78 18.03
CA CYS A 144 2.61 -4.42 18.11
C CYS A 144 3.58 -5.59 17.84
N LYS A 145 3.10 -6.84 17.79
CA LYS A 145 3.96 -7.96 17.40
C LYS A 145 4.31 -7.86 15.92
N THR A 146 5.60 -7.98 15.63
CA THR A 146 6.12 -8.00 14.27
C THR A 146 6.11 -9.41 13.69
N GLY A 147 6.46 -9.48 12.41
CA GLY A 147 6.59 -10.71 11.67
C GLY A 147 5.24 -11.37 11.36
N HIS A 148 5.23 -12.71 11.34
CA HIS A 148 4.03 -13.45 10.95
C HIS A 148 2.95 -13.58 12.03
N SER A 149 3.02 -12.81 13.11
CA SER A 149 2.07 -12.91 14.22
C SER A 149 0.71 -12.32 13.85
N TYR A 150 0.74 -11.18 13.16
CA TYR A 150 -0.44 -10.45 12.71
C TYR A 150 -0.14 -9.74 11.39
N TRP A 151 -0.62 -10.29 10.26
CA TRP A 151 -0.28 -9.78 8.92
C TRP A 151 -1.01 -8.48 8.56
N GLY A 152 -2.09 -8.21 9.30
CA GLY A 152 -2.94 -7.04 9.12
C GLY A 152 -4.00 -7.28 8.06
N ASP A 153 -5.18 -6.75 8.32
CA ASP A 153 -6.36 -6.99 7.51
C ASP A 153 -7.07 -5.68 7.14
N HIS A 154 -8.27 -5.81 6.58
CA HIS A 154 -9.10 -4.69 6.20
C HIS A 154 -9.60 -3.84 7.39
N LEU A 155 -9.78 -4.42 8.58
CA LEU A 155 -10.17 -3.68 9.79
C LEU A 155 -9.00 -2.83 10.28
N LEU A 156 -7.80 -3.40 10.28
CA LEU A 156 -6.58 -2.66 10.63
C LEU A 156 -6.27 -1.55 9.61
N LEU A 157 -6.49 -1.81 8.33
CA LEU A 157 -6.36 -0.80 7.27
C LEU A 157 -7.25 0.42 7.51
N GLN A 158 -8.49 0.23 8.00
CA GLN A 158 -9.36 1.34 8.37
C GLN A 158 -8.76 2.18 9.51
N LEU A 159 -8.19 1.53 10.53
CA LEU A 159 -7.51 2.23 11.62
C LEU A 159 -6.29 3.01 11.11
N ILE A 160 -5.47 2.41 10.24
CA ILE A 160 -4.32 3.08 9.61
C ILE A 160 -4.78 4.33 8.85
N MET A 161 -5.87 4.23 8.07
CA MET A 161 -6.43 5.37 7.34
C MET A 161 -6.82 6.52 8.27
N ASP A 162 -7.41 6.20 9.43
CA ASP A 162 -7.82 7.20 10.42
C ASP A 162 -6.61 7.82 11.12
N VAL A 163 -5.66 7.01 11.59
CA VAL A 163 -4.45 7.45 12.33
C VAL A 163 -3.60 8.40 11.51
N PHE A 164 -3.34 8.04 10.25
CA PHE A 164 -2.48 8.83 9.37
C PHE A 164 -3.26 9.83 8.52
N ASN A 165 -4.59 9.89 8.67
CA ASN A 165 -5.47 10.76 7.90
C ASN A 165 -5.26 10.65 6.38
N ILE A 166 -5.28 9.41 5.87
CA ILE A 166 -5.05 9.07 4.45
C ILE A 166 -6.18 8.20 3.89
N ASN A 167 -6.29 8.16 2.57
CA ASN A 167 -7.03 7.15 1.84
C ASN A 167 -6.11 5.98 1.48
N ILE A 168 -6.59 4.75 1.60
CA ILE A 168 -5.91 3.56 1.07
C ILE A 168 -6.86 2.83 0.12
N TYR A 169 -6.35 2.41 -1.03
CA TYR A 169 -7.07 1.60 -2.01
C TYR A 169 -6.21 0.43 -2.48
N ILE A 170 -6.84 -0.71 -2.75
CA ILE A 170 -6.15 -1.98 -2.99
C ILE A 170 -6.58 -2.58 -4.31
N LEU A 171 -5.61 -2.96 -5.14
CA LEU A 171 -5.80 -3.87 -6.26
C LEU A 171 -5.58 -5.31 -5.77
N SER A 172 -6.65 -6.10 -5.71
CA SER A 172 -6.55 -7.52 -5.35
C SER A 172 -6.08 -8.34 -6.55
N GLN A 173 -5.04 -9.13 -6.37
CA GLN A 173 -4.45 -10.00 -7.38
C GLN A 173 -4.38 -11.42 -6.81
N ASN A 174 -5.06 -12.37 -7.43
CA ASN A 174 -4.89 -13.78 -7.13
C ASN A 174 -4.55 -14.52 -8.42
N GLU A 175 -3.30 -14.93 -8.57
CA GLU A 175 -2.80 -15.57 -9.78
C GLU A 175 -3.29 -17.02 -9.90
N ILE A 176 -3.52 -17.68 -8.77
CA ILE A 176 -4.00 -19.07 -8.71
C ILE A 176 -5.44 -19.14 -9.22
N LEU A 177 -6.27 -18.16 -8.85
CA LEU A 177 -7.68 -18.08 -9.23
C LEU A 177 -7.94 -17.21 -10.48
N ASP A 178 -6.90 -16.60 -11.06
CA ASP A 178 -6.98 -15.59 -12.14
C ASP A 178 -7.95 -14.42 -11.81
N VAL A 179 -7.98 -13.98 -10.55
CA VAL A 179 -8.82 -12.88 -10.07
C VAL A 179 -8.00 -11.59 -9.96
N TYR A 180 -8.51 -10.51 -10.57
CA TYR A 180 -7.84 -9.21 -10.62
C TYR A 180 -8.86 -8.09 -10.48
N GLU A 181 -9.22 -7.71 -9.26
CA GLU A 181 -10.35 -6.81 -8.99
C GLU A 181 -9.99 -5.74 -7.95
N PRO A 182 -10.57 -4.53 -8.03
CA PRO A 182 -10.42 -3.55 -6.97
C PRO A 182 -11.04 -4.12 -5.69
N TYR A 183 -10.29 -4.14 -4.60
CA TYR A 183 -10.82 -4.54 -3.30
C TYR A 183 -11.65 -3.38 -2.71
N ILE A 184 -12.89 -3.66 -2.35
CA ILE A 184 -13.84 -2.64 -1.89
C ILE A 184 -13.83 -2.59 -0.36
N LEU A 185 -13.14 -1.59 0.21
CA LEU A 185 -13.03 -1.39 1.66
C LEU A 185 -14.27 -0.75 2.31
N GLY A 186 -15.26 -0.34 1.52
CA GLY A 186 -16.46 0.37 2.01
C GLY A 186 -16.23 1.84 2.40
N ASN A 187 -14.99 2.34 2.31
CA ASN A 187 -14.63 3.70 2.69
C ASN A 187 -15.02 4.72 1.61
N ILE A 188 -15.49 5.89 2.04
CA ILE A 188 -15.78 7.03 1.16
C ILE A 188 -14.47 7.77 0.89
N TYR A 189 -14.19 8.05 -0.38
CA TYR A 189 -13.04 8.85 -0.80
C TYR A 189 -13.11 10.27 -0.20
N ASP A 190 -12.04 10.71 0.47
CA ASP A 190 -11.88 12.10 0.89
C ASP A 190 -10.79 12.81 0.06
N MET A 191 -11.20 13.77 -0.76
CA MET A 191 -10.30 14.53 -1.63
C MET A 191 -9.26 15.39 -0.89
N ASN A 192 -9.47 15.65 0.40
CA ASN A 192 -8.53 16.41 1.23
C ASN A 192 -7.42 15.54 1.82
N LYS A 193 -7.60 14.21 1.79
CA LYS A 193 -6.61 13.25 2.25
C LYS A 193 -5.69 12.82 1.11
N ASN A 194 -4.43 12.60 1.44
CA ASN A 194 -3.53 11.93 0.51
C ASN A 194 -3.93 10.46 0.38
N THR A 195 -3.46 9.80 -0.67
CA THR A 195 -3.89 8.46 -1.08
C THR A 195 -2.68 7.58 -1.33
N ILE A 196 -2.73 6.37 -0.77
CA ILE A 196 -1.79 5.28 -1.05
C ILE A 196 -2.55 4.20 -1.81
N PHE A 197 -1.89 3.61 -2.81
CA PHE A 197 -2.40 2.45 -3.52
C PHE A 197 -1.52 1.24 -3.20
N LEU A 198 -2.17 0.11 -2.91
CA LEU A 198 -1.51 -1.15 -2.61
C LEU A 198 -1.97 -2.23 -3.59
N ILE A 199 -1.20 -3.30 -3.67
CA ILE A 199 -1.58 -4.56 -4.30
C ILE A 199 -1.62 -5.61 -3.20
N HIS A 200 -2.72 -6.35 -3.13
CA HIS A 200 -2.83 -7.50 -2.23
C HIS A 200 -2.77 -8.77 -3.08
N GLU A 201 -1.66 -9.50 -2.96
CA GLU A 201 -1.30 -10.64 -3.80
C GLU A 201 -1.60 -11.96 -3.09
N ASN A 202 -2.35 -12.83 -3.78
CA ASN A 202 -2.72 -14.19 -3.38
C ASN A 202 -3.34 -14.31 -1.99
N ASN A 203 -3.96 -13.24 -1.49
CA ASN A 203 -4.50 -13.13 -0.13
C ASN A 203 -3.48 -13.24 1.01
N LEU A 204 -2.20 -12.99 0.73
CA LEU A 204 -1.12 -13.20 1.69
C LEU A 204 -0.17 -12.02 1.82
N HIS A 205 0.00 -11.24 0.75
CA HIS A 205 1.15 -10.35 0.65
C HIS A 205 0.81 -8.98 0.07
N PHE A 206 1.31 -7.92 0.70
CA PHE A 206 1.11 -6.55 0.25
C PHE A 206 2.34 -6.01 -0.48
N LYS A 207 2.10 -5.39 -1.64
CA LYS A 207 3.09 -4.62 -2.39
C LYS A 207 2.64 -3.19 -2.56
N LEU A 208 3.59 -2.26 -2.64
CA LEU A 208 3.30 -0.86 -2.86
C LEU A 208 3.10 -0.58 -4.35
N LEU A 209 2.03 0.11 -4.71
CA LEU A 209 1.75 0.49 -6.09
C LEU A 209 2.27 1.91 -6.37
N GLY A 210 3.12 2.00 -7.39
CA GLY A 210 3.67 3.25 -7.89
C GLY A 210 3.18 3.62 -9.29
N HIS A 211 3.21 4.91 -9.60
CA HIS A 211 2.96 5.45 -10.93
C HIS A 211 4.09 6.39 -11.36
N PHE A 212 4.72 6.07 -12.49
CA PHE A 212 5.84 6.84 -13.03
C PHE A 212 5.36 8.05 -13.84
N ASP A 213 5.68 9.25 -13.37
CA ASP A 213 5.57 10.50 -14.12
C ASP A 213 6.77 11.41 -13.82
N ASP A 214 7.84 11.23 -14.61
CA ASP A 214 9.20 11.77 -14.41
C ASP A 214 9.90 11.31 -13.12
N ILE A 215 9.15 11.04 -12.05
CA ILE A 215 9.53 10.32 -10.83
C ILE A 215 8.52 9.19 -10.55
N MET A 216 8.92 8.20 -9.76
CA MET A 216 7.97 7.18 -9.29
C MET A 216 7.17 7.73 -8.11
N MET A 217 5.89 8.01 -8.33
CA MET A 217 4.98 8.49 -7.29
C MET A 217 4.30 7.31 -6.60
N ILE A 218 4.25 7.35 -5.27
CA ILE A 218 3.60 6.32 -4.41
C ILE A 218 2.64 6.92 -3.38
N TYR A 219 2.66 8.25 -3.24
CA TYR A 219 1.84 9.00 -2.30
C TYR A 219 1.19 10.17 -3.03
N PHE A 220 -0.13 10.14 -3.13
CA PHE A 220 -0.89 10.95 -4.09
C PHE A 220 -1.85 11.92 -3.38
N ASN A 221 -1.90 13.18 -3.80
CA ASN A 221 -3.01 14.06 -3.47
C ASN A 221 -4.09 13.97 -4.57
N ASN A 222 -5.28 14.53 -4.34
CA ASN A 222 -6.36 14.47 -5.32
C ASN A 222 -5.96 14.97 -6.74
N ASN A 223 -5.00 15.90 -6.85
CA ASN A 223 -4.61 16.47 -8.14
C ASN A 223 -3.66 15.58 -8.94
N ASN A 224 -2.91 14.67 -8.30
CA ASN A 224 -1.91 13.83 -8.96
C ASN A 224 -2.24 12.34 -8.99
N ILE A 225 -3.38 11.90 -8.43
CA ILE A 225 -3.87 10.53 -8.63
C ILE A 225 -4.05 10.26 -10.13
N PRO A 226 -3.47 9.17 -10.68
CA PRO A 226 -3.63 8.81 -12.08
C PRO A 226 -5.10 8.60 -12.47
N LEU A 227 -5.47 9.04 -13.67
CA LEU A 227 -6.86 8.99 -14.16
C LEU A 227 -7.42 7.56 -14.15
N GLU A 228 -6.58 6.58 -14.44
CA GLU A 228 -6.92 5.15 -14.42
C GLU A 228 -7.36 4.71 -13.02
N MET A 229 -6.66 5.16 -11.97
CA MET A 229 -7.00 4.84 -10.59
C MET A 229 -8.28 5.56 -10.16
N LYS A 230 -8.46 6.84 -10.55
CA LYS A 230 -9.73 7.55 -10.33
C LYS A 230 -10.92 6.82 -10.94
N LYS A 231 -10.77 6.34 -12.18
CA LYS A 231 -11.82 5.57 -12.86
C LYS A 231 -12.01 4.18 -12.25
N MET A 232 -10.94 3.49 -11.89
CA MET A 232 -10.99 2.14 -11.32
C MET A 232 -11.79 2.10 -10.02
N PHE A 233 -11.55 3.08 -9.14
CA PHE A 233 -12.17 3.16 -7.82
C PHE A 233 -13.33 4.17 -7.74
N ASN A 234 -13.72 4.79 -8.86
CA ASN A 234 -14.74 5.84 -8.92
C ASN A 234 -14.47 7.02 -7.96
N LEU A 235 -13.21 7.45 -7.85
CA LEU A 235 -12.79 8.57 -7.01
C LEU A 235 -13.25 9.88 -7.67
N LYS A 236 -14.05 10.67 -6.94
CA LYS A 236 -14.62 11.94 -7.42
C LYS A 236 -14.05 13.13 -6.65
#